data_AF-A0A972XSV7-F1
#
_entry.id   AF-A0A972XSV7-F1
#
_cell.length_a   1.000
_cell.length_b   1.000
_cell.length_c   1.000
_cell.angle_alpha   90.00
_cell.angle_beta   90.00
_cell.angle_gamma   90.00
#
_symmetry.space_group_name_H-M   'P 1'
#
loop_
_entity.id
_entity.type
_entity.pdbx_description
1 polymer ?
#
loop_
_entity_poly.entity_id
_entity_poly.type
_entity_poly.pdbx_seq_one_letter_code
_entity_poly.pdbx_strand_id
1 'polypeptide(L)'
;MGYRTHGRWVIKGPPTEIIAAWAKCRLTLTPTPSEKGDNLWDEFDLFKTNGVGYIRFEFEDYKWYASFTDVQFFESVWDAIEEFADEKPDAGISGKRVHIGEDNAAEDRSIGDGYDIELYAVCNFDDHEPDEGDPL
;
A
#
# COMPACT_ATOMS: atom_id res chain seq x y z
N MET A 1 20.00 5.23 -12.82
CA MET A 1 19.50 4.18 -11.91
C MET A 1 18.12 4.60 -11.46
N GLY A 2 17.09 3.87 -11.89
CA GLY A 2 15.73 4.01 -11.33
C GLY A 2 15.69 3.36 -9.96
N TYR A 3 14.85 3.88 -9.07
CA TYR A 3 14.58 3.27 -7.78
C TYR A 3 13.73 2.03 -8.03
N ARG A 4 14.10 0.88 -7.46
CA ARG A 4 13.45 -0.42 -7.72
C ARG A 4 12.71 -0.87 -6.47
N THR A 5 11.76 -0.07 -5.99
CA THR A 5 10.84 -0.55 -4.94
C THR A 5 9.45 -0.77 -5.50
N HIS A 6 8.84 -1.86 -5.04
CA HIS A 6 7.50 -2.27 -5.44
C HIS A 6 6.72 -2.62 -4.19
N GLY A 7 5.42 -2.34 -4.20
CA GLY A 7 4.60 -2.79 -3.11
C GLY A 7 3.13 -2.85 -3.46
N ARG A 8 2.44 -3.68 -2.68
CA ARG A 8 1.02 -3.96 -2.86
C ARG A 8 0.37 -4.15 -1.52
N TRP A 9 -0.66 -3.37 -1.28
CA TRP A 9 -1.45 -3.39 -0.06
C TRP A 9 -2.88 -3.71 -0.45
N VAL A 10 -3.50 -4.65 0.26
CA VAL A 10 -4.90 -5.02 0.07
C VAL A 10 -5.55 -5.20 1.42
N ILE A 11 -6.62 -4.45 1.64
CA ILE A 11 -7.47 -4.54 2.82
C ILE A 11 -8.86 -4.90 2.33
N LYS A 12 -9.50 -5.87 2.98
CA LYS A 12 -10.83 -6.37 2.62
C LYS A 12 -11.70 -6.58 3.84
N GLY A 13 -13.00 -6.59 3.62
CA GLY A 13 -13.98 -6.88 4.66
C GLY A 13 -15.41 -6.60 4.21
N PRO A 14 -16.38 -6.62 5.13
CA PRO A 14 -17.74 -6.16 4.85
C PRO A 14 -17.72 -4.74 4.25
N PRO A 15 -18.44 -4.47 3.15
CA PRO A 15 -18.36 -3.18 2.47
C PRO A 15 -18.65 -1.98 3.36
N THR A 16 -19.57 -2.12 4.31
CA THR A 16 -19.92 -1.06 5.26
C THR A 16 -18.77 -0.74 6.22
N GLU A 17 -18.08 -1.76 6.71
CA GLU A 17 -16.93 -1.58 7.61
C GLU A 17 -15.72 -1.02 6.86
N ILE A 18 -15.48 -1.44 5.62
CA ILE A 18 -14.42 -0.87 4.78
C ILE A 18 -14.67 0.61 4.47
N ILE A 19 -15.90 0.98 4.13
CA ILE A 19 -16.27 2.39 3.94
C ILE A 19 -16.12 3.18 5.24
N ALA A 20 -16.49 2.59 6.39
CA ALA A 20 -16.35 3.25 7.69
C ALA A 20 -14.87 3.45 8.08
N ALA A 21 -14.02 2.45 7.87
CA ALA A 21 -12.59 2.55 8.09
C ALA A 21 -11.97 3.63 7.18
N TRP A 22 -12.29 3.61 5.89
CA TRP A 22 -11.83 4.62 4.93
C TRP A 22 -12.28 6.03 5.30
N ALA A 23 -13.53 6.19 5.72
CA ALA A 23 -14.06 7.47 6.18
C ALA A 23 -13.35 7.95 7.45
N LYS A 24 -13.05 7.06 8.41
CA LYS A 24 -12.25 7.40 9.61
C LYS A 24 -10.89 7.95 9.19
N CYS A 25 -10.16 7.24 8.33
CA CYS A 25 -8.86 7.70 7.81
C CYS A 25 -8.96 9.12 7.21
N ARG A 26 -9.96 9.38 6.36
CA ARG A 26 -10.12 10.71 5.71
C ARG A 26 -10.52 11.82 6.67
N LEU A 27 -11.08 11.49 7.84
CA LEU A 27 -11.45 12.46 8.87
C LEU A 27 -10.31 12.74 9.85
N THR A 28 -9.46 11.75 10.11
CA THR A 28 -8.39 11.84 11.10
C THR A 28 -7.04 12.19 10.50
N LEU A 29 -6.78 11.79 9.26
CA LEU A 29 -5.52 12.01 8.57
C LEU A 29 -5.65 13.21 7.63
N THR A 30 -4.72 14.14 7.74
CA THR A 30 -4.56 15.24 6.79
C THR A 30 -3.30 14.97 5.98
N PRO A 31 -3.40 14.81 4.64
CA PRO A 31 -2.20 14.67 3.83
C PRO A 31 -1.37 15.95 3.95
N THR A 32 -0.13 15.79 4.40
CA THR A 32 0.89 16.83 4.25
C THR A 32 1.08 17.10 2.76
N PRO A 33 1.39 18.33 2.33
CA PRO A 33 1.67 18.61 0.93
C PRO A 33 2.74 17.64 0.41
N SER A 34 2.37 16.82 -0.57
CA SER A 34 3.29 15.87 -1.18
C SER A 34 4.29 16.64 -2.04
N GLU A 35 5.53 16.13 -2.14
CA GLU A 35 6.51 16.69 -3.06
C GLU A 35 6.06 16.57 -4.53
N LYS A 36 5.13 15.65 -4.82
CA LYS A 36 4.54 15.43 -6.14
C LYS A 36 3.39 16.39 -6.48
N GLY A 37 2.81 17.08 -5.50
CA GLY A 37 1.67 17.99 -5.70
C GLY A 37 0.32 17.30 -5.92
N ASP A 38 0.30 15.97 -6.01
CA ASP A 38 -0.90 15.16 -6.17
C ASP A 38 -1.59 14.88 -4.83
N ASN A 39 -2.91 14.69 -4.90
CA ASN A 39 -3.73 14.32 -3.76
C ASN A 39 -3.48 12.85 -3.41
N LEU A 40 -2.72 12.61 -2.34
CA LEU A 40 -2.29 11.27 -1.90
C LEU A 40 -3.43 10.28 -1.64
N TRP A 41 -4.66 10.76 -1.45
CA TRP A 41 -5.84 9.88 -1.34
C TRP A 41 -6.17 9.17 -2.66
N ASP A 42 -5.81 9.75 -3.79
CA ASP A 42 -6.16 9.25 -5.13
C ASP A 42 -5.24 8.09 -5.56
N GLU A 43 -4.17 7.83 -4.81
CA GLU A 43 -3.29 6.65 -4.96
C GLU A 43 -3.97 5.35 -4.48
N PHE A 44 -5.06 5.46 -3.71
CA PHE A 44 -5.80 4.31 -3.19
C PHE A 44 -7.04 4.02 -4.01
N ASP A 45 -7.15 2.76 -4.44
CA ASP A 45 -8.36 2.22 -5.05
C ASP A 45 -9.34 1.75 -3.97
N LEU A 46 -10.54 2.34 -3.95
CA LEU A 46 -11.67 1.86 -3.15
C LEU A 46 -12.72 1.23 -4.06
N PHE A 47 -12.99 -0.07 -3.90
CA PHE A 47 -13.97 -0.78 -4.74
C PHE A 47 -14.71 -1.88 -3.99
N LYS A 48 -15.76 -2.41 -4.63
CA LYS A 48 -16.58 -3.51 -4.11
C LYS A 48 -16.78 -4.57 -5.19
N THR A 49 -16.62 -5.83 -4.82
CA THR A 49 -16.94 -6.97 -5.70
C THR A 49 -17.42 -8.16 -4.88
N ASN A 50 -18.36 -8.95 -5.42
CA ASN A 50 -18.90 -10.16 -4.78
C ASN A 50 -19.35 -9.97 -3.31
N GLY A 51 -19.87 -8.80 -2.97
CA GLY A 51 -20.32 -8.50 -1.60
C GLY A 51 -19.21 -8.14 -0.61
N VAL A 52 -17.95 -8.03 -1.05
CA VAL A 52 -16.78 -7.65 -0.24
C VAL A 52 -16.28 -6.27 -0.68
N GLY A 53 -15.92 -5.43 0.29
CA GLY A 53 -15.28 -4.12 0.05
C GLY A 53 -13.76 -4.26 0.09
N TYR A 54 -13.07 -3.42 -0.68
CA TYR A 54 -11.61 -3.45 -0.81
C TYR A 54 -11.03 -2.03 -0.80
N ILE A 55 -9.91 -1.88 -0.09
CA ILE A 55 -8.95 -0.77 -0.26
C ILE A 55 -7.67 -1.39 -0.81
N ARG A 56 -7.15 -0.82 -1.89
CA ARG A 56 -5.92 -1.29 -2.53
C ARG A 56 -4.99 -0.10 -2.77
N PHE A 57 -3.70 -0.33 -2.56
CA PHE A 57 -2.65 0.61 -2.90
C PHE A 57 -1.50 -0.15 -3.54
N GLU A 58 -0.99 0.37 -4.65
CA GLU A 58 0.10 -0.24 -5.40
C GLU A 58 1.08 0.82 -5.86
N PHE A 59 2.35 0.48 -5.79
CA PHE A 59 3.42 1.35 -6.25
C PHE A 59 4.52 0.52 -6.92
N GLU A 60 5.12 1.13 -7.93
CA GLU A 60 6.23 0.62 -8.71
C GLU A 60 7.21 1.76 -8.96
N ASP A 61 8.50 1.45 -8.92
CA ASP A 61 9.62 2.38 -9.07
C ASP A 61 9.52 3.62 -8.16
N TYR A 62 9.01 3.40 -6.95
CA TYR A 62 8.82 4.45 -5.96
C TYR A 62 10.08 4.68 -5.13
N LYS A 63 10.27 5.91 -4.65
CA LYS A 63 11.27 6.17 -3.60
C LYS A 63 10.63 5.89 -2.26
N TRP A 64 10.88 4.72 -1.70
CA TRP A 64 10.27 4.33 -0.42
C TRP A 64 11.19 4.63 0.76
N TYR A 65 11.26 5.91 1.15
CA TYR A 65 12.00 6.35 2.34
C TYR A 65 11.05 6.84 3.42
N ALA A 66 11.20 6.35 4.65
CA ALA A 66 10.37 6.76 5.79
C ALA A 66 10.45 8.27 6.12
N SER A 67 11.45 8.98 5.58
CA SER A 67 11.55 10.44 5.68
C SER A 67 10.64 11.20 4.72
N PHE A 68 10.07 10.53 3.71
CA PHE A 68 9.24 11.18 2.70
C PHE A 68 7.80 11.33 3.20
N THR A 69 7.19 12.50 2.94
CA THR A 69 5.89 12.85 3.49
C THR A 69 4.74 12.02 2.92
N ASP A 70 4.87 11.55 1.68
CA ASP A 70 3.93 10.63 1.04
C ASP A 70 3.99 9.23 1.68
N VAL A 71 5.19 8.68 1.86
CA VAL A 71 5.41 7.39 2.55
C VAL A 71 4.85 7.45 3.97
N GLN A 72 5.15 8.50 4.74
CA GLN A 72 4.59 8.68 6.08
C GLN A 72 3.06 8.72 6.09
N PHE A 73 2.46 9.35 5.08
CA PHE A 73 1.01 9.38 4.95
C PHE A 73 0.45 7.99 4.63
N PHE A 74 1.04 7.23 3.70
CA PHE A 74 0.61 5.87 3.39
C PHE A 74 0.70 4.96 4.61
N GLU A 75 1.82 4.98 5.32
CA GLU A 75 2.00 4.25 6.58
C GLU A 75 0.92 4.65 7.61
N SER A 76 0.62 5.94 7.74
CA SER A 76 -0.44 6.42 8.64
C SER A 76 -1.83 5.90 8.26
N VAL A 77 -2.12 5.74 6.96
CA VAL A 77 -3.38 5.14 6.49
C VAL A 77 -3.44 3.68 6.91
N TRP A 78 -2.36 2.92 6.76
CA TRP A 78 -2.29 1.52 7.20
C TRP A 78 -2.54 1.40 8.71
N ASP A 79 -1.78 2.14 9.51
CA ASP A 79 -1.85 2.09 10.97
C ASP A 79 -3.25 2.51 11.47
N ALA A 80 -3.89 3.50 10.85
CA ALA A 80 -5.26 3.91 11.21
C ALA A 80 -6.32 2.82 10.92
N ILE A 81 -6.13 2.02 9.86
CA ILE A 81 -7.03 0.90 9.55
C ILE A 81 -6.77 -0.28 10.46
N GLU A 82 -5.51 -0.55 10.80
CA GLU A 82 -5.12 -1.54 11.81
C GLU A 82 -5.77 -1.21 13.16
N GLU A 83 -5.63 0.04 13.63
CA GLU A 83 -6.29 0.52 14.86
C GLU A 83 -7.82 0.36 14.78
N PHE A 84 -8.45 0.70 13.66
CA PHE A 84 -9.90 0.50 13.49
C PHE A 84 -10.31 -0.98 13.56
N ALA A 85 -9.51 -1.88 13.01
CA ALA A 85 -9.76 -3.31 13.07
C ALA A 85 -9.57 -3.84 14.50
N ASP A 86 -8.57 -3.34 15.23
CA ASP A 86 -8.32 -3.71 16.63
C ASP A 86 -9.41 -3.19 17.57
N GLU A 87 -9.94 -1.98 17.33
CA GLU A 87 -11.10 -1.43 18.05
C GLU A 87 -12.38 -2.24 17.81
N LYS A 88 -12.47 -2.95 16.68
CA LYS A 88 -13.63 -3.72 16.24
C LYS A 88 -13.22 -5.10 15.72
N PRO A 89 -12.80 -6.02 16.59
CA PRO A 89 -12.31 -7.34 16.16
C PRO A 89 -13.37 -8.15 15.37
N ASP A 90 -14.66 -7.93 15.66
CA ASP A 90 -15.77 -8.60 14.98
C ASP A 90 -16.19 -7.93 13.64
N ALA A 91 -15.52 -6.85 13.23
CA ALA A 91 -15.82 -6.17 11.97
C ALA A 91 -15.48 -7.00 10.72
N GLY A 92 -14.70 -8.07 10.87
CA GLY A 92 -14.28 -8.93 9.77
C GLY A 92 -13.40 -8.22 8.74
N ILE A 93 -12.64 -7.21 9.19
CA ILE A 93 -11.62 -6.53 8.39
C ILE A 93 -10.36 -7.38 8.42
N SER A 94 -9.72 -7.50 7.27
CA SER A 94 -8.46 -8.19 7.13
C SER A 94 -7.60 -7.53 6.08
N GLY A 95 -6.30 -7.49 6.29
CA GLY A 95 -5.38 -6.78 5.41
C GLY A 95 -4.05 -7.50 5.28
N LYS A 96 -3.42 -7.33 4.12
CA LYS A 96 -2.04 -7.69 3.91
C LYS A 96 -1.36 -6.61 3.11
N ARG A 97 -0.09 -6.35 3.44
CA ARG A 97 0.80 -5.57 2.62
C ARG A 97 2.11 -6.31 2.41
N VAL A 98 2.66 -6.13 1.23
CA VAL A 98 4.02 -6.54 0.89
C VAL A 98 4.72 -5.34 0.28
N HIS A 99 5.94 -5.09 0.73
CA HIS A 99 6.86 -4.11 0.16
C HIS A 99 8.17 -4.84 -0.14
N ILE A 100 8.68 -4.66 -1.36
CA ILE A 100 9.98 -5.14 -1.80
C ILE A 100 10.87 -3.92 -1.97
N GLY A 101 11.91 -3.82 -1.12
CA GLY A 101 12.89 -2.74 -1.15
C GLY A 101 13.93 -2.90 -2.26
N GLU A 102 14.78 -1.89 -2.42
CA GLU A 102 15.82 -1.85 -3.46
C GLU A 102 16.84 -3.00 -3.37
N ASP A 103 17.03 -3.55 -2.16
CA ASP A 103 17.91 -4.68 -1.86
C ASP A 103 17.23 -6.05 -2.03
N ASN A 104 15.99 -6.07 -2.54
CA ASN A 104 15.10 -7.23 -2.61
C ASN A 104 14.68 -7.77 -1.24
N ALA A 105 14.86 -7.01 -0.15
CA ALA A 105 14.27 -7.38 1.12
C ALA A 105 12.75 -7.21 1.03
N ALA A 106 12.02 -8.27 1.39
CA ALA A 106 10.58 -8.23 1.50
C ALA A 106 10.18 -7.90 2.94
N GLU A 107 9.34 -6.89 3.11
CA GLU A 107 8.64 -6.58 4.36
C GLU A 107 7.16 -6.92 4.17
N ASP A 108 6.61 -7.71 5.08
CA ASP A 108 5.18 -8.01 5.14
C ASP A 108 4.56 -7.60 6.47
N ARG A 109 3.32 -7.09 6.40
CA ARG A 109 2.46 -6.87 7.57
C ARG A 109 1.05 -7.33 7.24
N SER A 110 0.32 -7.76 8.27
CA SER A 110 -1.06 -8.25 8.15
C SER A 110 -1.94 -7.65 9.25
N ILE A 111 -3.22 -7.44 8.92
CA ILE A 111 -4.26 -6.97 9.83
C ILE A 111 -5.30 -8.08 9.97
N GLY A 112 -5.67 -8.38 11.22
CA GLY A 112 -6.69 -9.38 11.56
C GLY A 112 -6.30 -10.83 11.29
N ASP A 113 -6.99 -11.76 11.95
CA ASP A 113 -6.77 -13.21 11.81
C ASP A 113 -7.56 -13.83 10.64
N GLY A 114 -8.34 -13.00 9.94
CA GLY A 114 -9.28 -13.43 8.92
C GLY A 114 -8.66 -13.46 7.52
N TYR A 115 -8.88 -14.56 6.81
CA TYR A 115 -8.68 -14.71 5.37
C TYR A 115 -7.24 -14.62 4.85
N ASP A 116 -6.77 -15.76 4.33
CA ASP A 116 -5.59 -15.87 3.47
C ASP A 116 -5.67 -14.86 2.31
N ILE A 117 -4.96 -13.74 2.45
CA ILE A 117 -4.63 -12.86 1.35
C ILE A 117 -3.24 -13.29 0.91
N GLU A 118 -3.14 -13.88 -0.27
CA GLU A 118 -1.86 -14.08 -0.94
C GLU A 118 -1.62 -12.88 -1.83
N LEU A 119 -0.55 -12.15 -1.53
CA LEU A 119 -0.08 -11.06 -2.37
C LEU A 119 1.18 -11.50 -3.07
N TYR A 120 1.18 -11.28 -4.38
CA TYR A 120 2.38 -11.32 -5.19
C TYR A 120 2.65 -9.87 -5.61
N ALA A 121 3.76 -9.31 -5.13
CA ALA A 121 4.37 -8.14 -5.73
C ALA A 121 5.36 -8.66 -6.77
N VAL A 122 5.14 -8.31 -8.04
CA VAL A 122 6.02 -8.71 -9.14
C VAL A 122 7.00 -7.58 -9.38
N CYS A 123 8.27 -7.80 -9.08
CA CYS A 123 9.36 -6.97 -9.54
C CYS A 123 9.87 -7.55 -10.86
N ASN A 124 9.69 -6.83 -11.97
CA ASN A 124 10.39 -7.16 -13.21
C ASN A 124 11.76 -6.49 -13.16
N PHE A 125 12.82 -7.28 -13.00
CA PHE A 125 14.19 -6.79 -13.05
C PHE A 125 14.67 -6.83 -14.50
N ASP A 126 14.51 -5.71 -15.21
CA ASP A 126 15.27 -5.50 -16.43
C ASP A 126 16.67 -5.02 -16.02
N ASP A 127 17.63 -5.94 -16.11
CA ASP A 127 19.04 -5.59 -16.04
C ASP A 127 19.43 -4.96 -17.38
N HIS A 128 19.10 -3.67 -17.54
CA HIS A 128 19.81 -2.84 -18.49
C HIS A 128 21.23 -2.62 -17.95
N GLU A 129 22.04 -3.69 -17.92
CA GLU A 129 23.48 -3.51 -18.04
C GLU A 129 23.67 -2.67 -19.31
N PRO A 130 24.29 -1.48 -19.24
CA PRO A 130 24.73 -0.84 -20.47
C PRO A 130 25.69 -1.82 -21.12
N ASP A 131 25.36 -2.32 -22.31
CA ASP A 131 26.27 -3.16 -23.09
C ASP A 131 27.64 -2.47 -23.10
N GLU A 132 28.61 -3.05 -22.38
CA GLU A 132 30.00 -2.65 -22.50
C GLU A 132 30.48 -3.06 -23.90
N GLY A 133 30.42 -2.12 -24.84
CA GLY A 133 31.07 -2.16 -26.16
C GLY A 133 30.08 -1.99 -27.31
N ASP A 134 30.26 -1.10 -28.29
CA ASP A 134 31.40 -0.29 -28.71
C ASP A 134 30.85 0.89 -29.57
N PRO A 135 31.62 1.97 -29.81
CA PRO A 135 31.19 3.03 -30.69
C PRO A 135 31.31 2.61 -32.17
N LEU A 136 30.17 2.41 -32.83
CA LEU A 136 29.73 2.95 -34.13
C LEU A 136 28.45 2.25 -34.59
#